data_AF-A0A819ZSI0-F1
#
_entry.id   AF-A0A819ZSI0-F1
#
_cell.length_a   1.000
_cell.length_b   1.000
_cell.length_c   1.000
_cell.angle_alpha   90.00
_cell.angle_beta   90.00
_cell.angle_gamma   90.00
#
_symmetry.space_group_name_H-M   'P 1'
#
loop_
_entity.id
_entity.type
_entity.pdbx_description
1 polymer ?
#
loop_
_entity_poly.entity_id
_entity_poly.type
_entity_poly.pdbx_seq_one_letter_code
_entity_poly.pdbx_strand_id
1 'polypeptide(L)'
;AKEVDMPITISFTVEKDGKLPTGQSLKEAIYLVDEATDKAPLYYMVDCAHPSNIVHTFLADEDWVERIHGIKGNASKKSHAELDECTELDSGDPLEFGADNQELLCKMKHLNIFGGCCGTNYRHVEEICKSCIPVFHQLEHNKRRYTV
;
A
#
# COMPACT_ATOMS: atom_id res chain seq x y z
N ALA A 1 -10.78 -13.94 17.41
CA ALA A 1 -11.30 -12.84 16.57
C ALA A 1 -12.75 -13.10 16.18
N LYS A 2 -13.05 -14.14 15.39
CA LYS A 2 -14.43 -14.50 14.99
C LYS A 2 -15.40 -14.71 16.16
N GLU A 3 -15.00 -15.47 17.18
CA GLU A 3 -15.85 -15.76 18.35
C GLU A 3 -16.25 -14.51 19.17
N VAL A 4 -15.58 -13.38 18.95
CA VAL A 4 -15.78 -12.13 19.68
C VAL A 4 -16.00 -10.94 18.74
N ASP A 5 -16.34 -11.19 17.48
CA ASP A 5 -16.60 -10.18 16.45
C ASP A 5 -15.53 -9.09 16.31
N MET A 6 -14.25 -9.43 16.54
CA MET A 6 -13.14 -8.49 16.43
C MET A 6 -12.74 -8.29 14.97
N PRO A 7 -12.81 -7.06 14.41
CA PRO A 7 -12.37 -6.77 13.05
C PRO A 7 -10.84 -6.90 12.94
N ILE A 8 -10.37 -7.52 11.85
CA ILE A 8 -8.94 -7.76 11.60
C ILE A 8 -8.56 -7.20 10.23
N THR A 9 -7.37 -6.60 10.17
CA THR A 9 -6.64 -6.32 8.93
C THR A 9 -5.24 -6.91 9.05
N ILE A 10 -4.65 -7.28 7.92
CA ILE A 10 -3.30 -7.82 7.83
C ILE A 10 -2.50 -6.94 6.86
N SER A 11 -1.31 -6.51 7.28
CA SER A 11 -0.36 -5.88 6.37
C SER A 11 0.78 -6.84 6.04
N PHE A 12 1.09 -6.99 4.76
CA PHE A 12 2.22 -7.78 4.30
C PHE A 12 3.43 -6.89 4.04
N THR A 13 4.58 -7.29 4.57
CA THR A 13 5.88 -6.77 4.15
C THR A 13 6.25 -7.36 2.80
N VAL A 14 6.64 -6.51 1.85
CA VAL A 14 7.10 -6.93 0.52
C VAL A 14 8.47 -6.33 0.20
N GLU A 15 9.17 -6.97 -0.73
CA GLU A 15 10.40 -6.48 -1.34
C GLU A 15 10.10 -5.58 -2.54
N LYS A 16 11.15 -5.05 -3.18
CA LYS A 16 11.02 -4.15 -4.35
C LYS A 16 10.25 -4.74 -5.52
N ASP A 17 10.18 -6.06 -5.64
CA ASP A 17 9.45 -6.75 -6.70
C ASP A 17 7.98 -7.05 -6.34
N GLY A 18 7.53 -6.58 -5.17
CA GLY A 18 6.17 -6.81 -4.66
C GLY A 18 5.91 -8.22 -4.15
N LYS A 19 6.94 -9.04 -3.96
CA LYS A 19 6.86 -10.34 -3.32
C LYS A 19 7.19 -10.25 -1.84
N LEU A 20 6.72 -11.19 -1.05
CA LEU A 20 7.14 -11.32 0.35
C LEU A 20 8.64 -11.65 0.41
N PRO A 21 9.33 -11.40 1.54
CA PRO A 21 10.75 -11.76 1.73
C PRO A 21 11.05 -13.25 1.49
N THR A 22 10.03 -14.11 1.58
CA THR A 22 10.12 -15.55 1.27
C THR A 22 10.14 -15.85 -0.24
N GLY A 23 9.97 -14.85 -1.11
CA GLY A 23 9.82 -14.99 -2.55
C GLY A 23 8.41 -15.35 -3.01
N GLN A 24 7.46 -15.54 -2.07
CA GLN A 24 6.06 -15.79 -2.38
C GLN A 24 5.41 -14.52 -2.95
N SER A 25 4.55 -14.65 -3.97
CA SER A 25 3.81 -13.48 -4.47
C SER A 25 2.76 -13.00 -3.46
N LEU A 26 2.52 -11.68 -3.43
CA LEU A 26 1.49 -11.09 -2.58
C LEU A 26 0.09 -11.68 -2.86
N LYS A 27 -0.22 -11.95 -4.13
CA LYS A 27 -1.46 -12.62 -4.56
C LYS A 27 -1.65 -13.98 -3.91
N GLU A 28 -0.63 -14.84 -3.98
CA GLU A 28 -0.66 -16.17 -3.35
C GLU A 28 -0.82 -16.08 -1.84
N ALA A 29 -0.12 -15.14 -1.19
CA ALA A 29 -0.22 -14.94 0.25
C ALA A 29 -1.64 -14.54 0.68
N ILE A 30 -2.28 -13.61 -0.03
CA ILE A 30 -3.66 -13.18 0.22
C ILE A 30 -4.63 -14.35 0.02
N TYR A 31 -4.51 -15.10 -1.08
CA TYR A 31 -5.39 -16.24 -1.33
C TYR A 31 -5.27 -17.35 -0.29
N LEU A 32 -4.05 -17.66 0.16
CA LEU A 32 -3.85 -18.65 1.23
C LEU A 32 -4.52 -18.22 2.54
N VAL A 33 -4.40 -16.94 2.92
CA VAL A 33 -5.05 -16.43 4.14
C VAL A 33 -6.57 -16.44 3.96
N ASP A 34 -7.07 -16.00 2.81
CA ASP A 34 -8.50 -15.98 2.52
C ASP A 34 -9.10 -17.40 2.53
N GLU A 35 -8.43 -18.38 1.94
CA GLU A 35 -8.85 -19.80 1.94
C GLU A 35 -8.85 -20.36 3.37
N ALA A 36 -7.76 -20.16 4.12
CA ALA A 36 -7.61 -20.70 5.46
C ALA A 36 -8.57 -20.07 6.49
N THR A 37 -9.06 -18.86 6.21
CA THR A 37 -9.85 -18.08 7.17
C THR A 37 -11.27 -17.80 6.70
N ASP A 38 -11.70 -18.31 5.54
CA ASP A 38 -12.98 -17.93 4.92
C ASP A 38 -13.10 -16.39 4.80
N LYS A 39 -12.07 -15.77 4.20
CA LYS A 39 -11.95 -14.32 3.96
C LYS A 39 -12.15 -13.45 5.20
N ALA A 40 -11.69 -13.92 6.36
CA ALA A 40 -11.92 -13.21 7.63
C ALA A 40 -11.34 -11.79 7.72
N PRO A 41 -10.15 -11.49 7.14
CA PRO A 41 -9.65 -10.11 7.13
C PRO A 41 -10.60 -9.19 6.36
N LEU A 42 -10.90 -8.02 6.96
CA LEU A 42 -11.73 -6.99 6.32
C LEU A 42 -11.07 -6.49 5.04
N TYR A 43 -9.76 -6.30 5.10
CA TYR A 43 -8.89 -5.89 4.00
C TYR A 43 -7.44 -6.17 4.35
N TYR A 44 -6.59 -6.08 3.33
CA TYR A 44 -5.15 -6.17 3.44
C TYR A 44 -4.48 -4.82 3.22
N MET A 45 -3.24 -4.72 3.70
CA MET A 45 -2.34 -3.61 3.46
C MET A 45 -0.97 -4.11 2.97
N VAL A 46 -0.18 -3.21 2.41
CA VAL A 46 1.20 -3.48 1.98
C VAL A 46 2.15 -2.50 2.66
N ASP A 47 3.17 -3.02 3.32
CA ASP A 47 4.16 -2.25 4.08
C ASP A 47 5.58 -2.48 3.52
N CYS A 48 6.49 -1.57 3.88
CA CYS A 48 7.95 -1.72 3.77
C CYS A 48 8.57 -1.73 2.36
N ALA A 49 7.85 -1.30 1.33
CA ALA A 49 8.44 -1.01 0.02
C ALA A 49 8.06 0.38 -0.46
N HIS A 50 8.97 1.06 -1.17
CA HIS A 50 8.66 2.35 -1.76
C HIS A 50 7.49 2.21 -2.76
N PRO A 51 6.52 3.14 -2.81
CA PRO A 51 5.37 3.09 -3.73
C PRO A 51 5.75 2.82 -5.19
N SER A 52 6.76 3.50 -5.71
CA SER A 52 7.28 3.28 -7.09
C SER A 52 7.74 1.85 -7.34
N ASN A 53 8.21 1.14 -6.31
CA ASN A 53 8.71 -0.21 -6.47
C ASN A 53 7.55 -1.20 -6.62
N ILE A 54 6.38 -0.94 -6.05
CA ILE A 54 5.29 -1.93 -5.99
C ILE A 54 4.10 -1.62 -6.90
N VAL A 55 4.03 -0.42 -7.49
CA VAL A 55 2.93 -0.04 -8.38
C VAL A 55 2.70 -1.02 -9.53
N HIS A 56 3.76 -1.65 -10.03
CA HIS A 56 3.70 -2.61 -11.12
C HIS A 56 3.06 -3.95 -10.71
N THR A 57 3.07 -4.28 -9.41
CA THR A 57 2.52 -5.52 -8.85
C THR A 57 1.00 -5.56 -8.90
N PHE A 58 0.34 -4.39 -8.84
CA PHE A 58 -1.11 -4.29 -8.82
C PHE A 58 -1.65 -4.18 -10.25
N LEU A 59 -2.16 -5.28 -10.80
CA LEU A 59 -2.85 -5.27 -12.09
C LEU A 59 -4.33 -4.91 -11.86
N ALA A 60 -4.88 -4.04 -12.71
CA ALA A 60 -6.30 -3.69 -12.65
C ALA A 60 -7.17 -4.95 -12.87
N ASP A 61 -8.38 -4.94 -12.29
CA ASP A 61 -9.41 -5.97 -12.46
C ASP A 61 -9.08 -7.36 -11.87
N GLU A 62 -8.06 -7.46 -10.99
CA GLU A 62 -7.84 -8.68 -10.20
C GLU A 62 -8.50 -8.60 -8.81
N ASP A 63 -9.37 -9.56 -8.48
CA ASP A 63 -10.17 -9.58 -7.24
C ASP A 63 -9.35 -9.41 -5.94
N TRP A 64 -8.10 -9.90 -5.92
CA TRP A 64 -7.25 -9.79 -4.74
C TRP A 64 -6.73 -8.36 -4.52
N VAL A 65 -6.57 -7.59 -5.61
CA VAL A 65 -6.13 -6.19 -5.55
C VAL A 65 -7.23 -5.32 -4.92
N GLU A 66 -8.49 -5.61 -5.20
CA GLU A 66 -9.66 -4.96 -4.58
C GLU A 66 -9.72 -5.18 -3.05
N ARG A 67 -9.04 -6.22 -2.53
CA ARG A 67 -8.94 -6.46 -1.08
C ARG A 67 -7.84 -5.65 -0.40
N ILE A 68 -7.00 -4.92 -1.15
CA ILE A 68 -5.94 -4.06 -0.61
C ILE A 68 -6.48 -2.65 -0.45
N HIS A 69 -6.49 -2.14 0.77
CA HIS A 69 -7.02 -0.81 1.08
C HIS A 69 -5.96 0.17 1.55
N GLY A 70 -4.75 -0.30 1.86
CA GLY A 70 -3.72 0.60 2.35
C GLY A 70 -2.28 0.25 2.01
N ILE A 71 -1.48 1.30 1.94
CA ILE A 71 -0.06 1.26 1.61
C ILE A 71 0.70 2.07 2.65
N LYS A 72 1.74 1.47 3.25
CA LYS A 72 2.72 2.16 4.10
C LYS A 72 4.12 1.99 3.55
N GLY A 73 4.51 2.92 2.69
CA GLY A 73 5.77 2.81 1.96
C GLY A 73 6.99 3.21 2.77
N ASN A 74 8.16 2.66 2.41
CA ASN A 74 9.44 3.17 2.89
C ASN A 74 9.80 4.48 2.19
N ALA A 75 10.53 5.36 2.89
CA ALA A 75 11.03 6.61 2.29
C ALA A 75 12.09 6.35 1.23
N SER A 76 13.01 5.41 1.48
CA SER A 76 14.03 5.03 0.52
C SER A 76 13.47 4.04 -0.52
N LYS A 77 13.97 4.15 -1.75
CA LYS A 77 13.74 3.20 -2.85
C LYS A 77 14.60 1.93 -2.74
N LYS A 78 15.50 1.87 -1.76
CA LYS A 78 16.40 0.73 -1.52
C LYS A 78 15.66 -0.49 -0.97
N SER A 79 16.24 -1.67 -1.17
CA SER A 79 15.72 -2.93 -0.61
C SER A 79 16.12 -3.02 0.85
N HIS A 80 15.54 -3.97 1.58
CA HIS A 80 15.97 -4.23 2.96
C HIS A 80 17.47 -4.52 3.04
N ALA A 81 17.99 -5.39 2.17
CA ALA A 81 19.41 -5.72 2.13
C ALA A 81 20.31 -4.51 1.78
N GLU A 82 19.91 -3.68 0.82
CA GLU A 82 20.66 -2.46 0.49
C GLU A 82 20.65 -1.45 1.63
N LEU A 83 19.55 -1.35 2.39
CA LEU A 83 19.45 -0.48 3.57
C LEU A 83 20.33 -1.00 4.71
N ASP A 84 20.40 -2.30 4.92
CA ASP A 84 21.25 -2.91 5.95
C ASP A 84 22.75 -2.65 5.68
N GLU A 85 23.15 -2.53 4.42
CA GLU A 85 24.52 -2.21 4.00
C GLU A 85 24.82 -0.70 3.93
N CYS A 86 23.82 0.16 4.12
CA CYS A 86 24.02 1.61 4.07
C CYS A 86 24.71 2.15 5.32
N THR A 87 25.83 2.85 5.12
CA THR A 87 26.53 3.56 6.21
C THR A 87 25.93 4.93 6.53
N GLU A 88 25.13 5.47 5.61
CA GLU A 88 24.48 6.77 5.71
C GLU A 88 22.96 6.60 5.64
N LEU A 89 22.23 7.45 6.37
CA LEU A 89 20.78 7.44 6.35
C LEU A 89 20.27 7.93 4.98
N ASP A 90 19.59 7.05 4.25
CA ASP A 90 18.81 7.42 3.08
C ASP A 90 17.40 7.85 3.52
N SER A 91 17.16 9.16 3.55
CA SER A 91 15.89 9.72 4.01
C SER A 91 14.79 9.77 2.93
N GLY A 92 15.08 9.33 1.70
CA GLY A 92 14.17 9.50 0.56
C GLY A 92 13.87 10.95 0.18
N ASP A 93 12.97 11.11 -0.79
CA ASP A 93 12.42 12.40 -1.22
C ASP A 93 10.91 12.46 -0.90
N PRO A 94 10.47 13.33 0.02
CA PRO A 94 9.06 13.49 0.34
C PRO A 94 8.17 13.87 -0.86
N LEU A 95 8.65 14.73 -1.78
CA LEU A 95 7.85 15.17 -2.93
C LEU A 95 7.59 14.01 -3.88
N GLU A 96 8.65 13.26 -4.17
CA GLU A 96 8.57 12.04 -4.97
C GLU A 96 7.67 11.00 -4.29
N PHE A 97 7.82 10.79 -2.99
CA PHE A 97 6.99 9.87 -2.23
C PHE A 97 5.50 10.23 -2.30
N GLY A 98 5.14 11.52 -2.23
CA GLY A 98 3.77 11.98 -2.41
C GLY A 98 3.22 11.70 -3.81
N ALA A 99 4.01 11.96 -4.85
CA ALA A 99 3.63 11.69 -6.25
C ALA A 99 3.43 10.20 -6.53
N ASP A 100 4.33 9.35 -6.03
CA ASP A 100 4.24 7.90 -6.25
C ASP A 100 3.06 7.27 -5.50
N ASN A 101 2.67 7.80 -4.33
CA ASN A 101 1.42 7.41 -3.66
C ASN A 101 0.17 7.85 -4.45
N GLN A 102 0.21 9.03 -5.09
CA GLN A 102 -0.88 9.47 -5.96
C GLN A 102 -1.02 8.58 -7.19
N GLU A 103 0.09 8.10 -7.77
CA GLU A 103 0.07 7.13 -8.87
C GLU A 103 -0.64 5.84 -8.46
N LEU A 104 -0.31 5.30 -7.27
CA LEU A 104 -1.01 4.15 -6.70
C LEU A 104 -2.51 4.42 -6.56
N LEU A 105 -2.92 5.57 -6.03
CA LEU A 105 -4.34 5.92 -5.90
C LEU A 105 -5.06 6.02 -7.25
N CYS A 106 -4.40 6.56 -8.27
CA CYS A 106 -4.97 6.64 -9.62
C CYS A 106 -5.20 5.25 -10.23
N LYS A 107 -4.32 4.29 -9.94
CA LYS A 107 -4.39 2.90 -10.40
C LYS A 107 -5.39 2.07 -9.59
N MET A 108 -5.41 2.27 -8.27
CA MET A 108 -6.24 1.57 -7.29
C MET A 108 -7.15 2.57 -6.58
N LYS A 109 -8.24 2.96 -7.25
CA LYS A 109 -9.13 4.05 -6.82
C LYS A 109 -9.88 3.77 -5.51
N HIS A 110 -9.85 2.53 -5.02
CA HIS A 110 -10.43 2.09 -3.75
C HIS A 110 -9.48 2.23 -2.56
N LEU A 111 -8.17 2.46 -2.78
CA LEU A 111 -7.22 2.74 -1.70
C LEU A 111 -7.72 3.93 -0.86
N ASN A 112 -7.73 3.76 0.46
CA ASN A 112 -8.22 4.79 1.39
C ASN A 112 -7.33 4.97 2.63
N ILE A 113 -6.26 4.18 2.76
CA ILE A 113 -5.30 4.27 3.85
C ILE A 113 -3.91 4.46 3.26
N PHE A 114 -3.28 5.59 3.58
CA PHE A 114 -1.92 5.89 3.16
C PHE A 114 -1.07 6.21 4.38
N GLY A 115 0.19 5.82 4.34
CA GLY A 115 1.13 6.11 5.41
C GLY A 115 2.56 5.84 5.02
N GLY A 116 3.42 5.94 6.02
CA GLY A 116 4.83 5.65 5.88
C GLY A 116 5.28 4.54 6.82
N CYS A 117 6.36 3.87 6.43
CA CYS A 117 7.08 2.88 7.22
C CYS A 117 8.52 3.39 7.45
N CYS A 118 9.55 2.57 7.24
CA CYS A 118 10.94 2.92 7.54
C CYS A 118 11.40 4.20 6.79
N GLY A 119 12.10 5.07 7.51
CA GLY A 119 12.65 6.34 6.99
C GLY A 119 11.62 7.46 6.79
N THR A 120 10.32 7.18 6.87
CA THR A 120 9.29 8.22 6.69
C THR A 120 9.13 9.09 7.94
N ASN A 121 8.64 10.31 7.73
CA ASN A 121 8.35 11.28 8.78
C ASN A 121 7.23 12.22 8.31
N TYR A 122 6.90 13.23 9.11
CA TYR A 122 5.80 14.15 8.82
C TYR A 122 5.89 14.83 7.44
N ARG A 123 7.09 15.06 6.89
CA ARG A 123 7.25 15.65 5.54
C ARG A 123 6.68 14.74 4.46
N HIS A 124 6.89 13.43 4.58
CA HIS A 124 6.35 12.45 3.65
C HIS A 124 4.83 12.35 3.75
N VAL A 125 4.30 12.39 4.98
CA VAL A 125 2.85 12.38 5.21
C VAL A 125 2.19 13.65 4.66
N GLU A 126 2.83 14.81 4.83
CA GLU A 126 2.36 16.08 4.27
C GLU A 126 2.26 16.02 2.74
N GLU A 127 3.27 15.46 2.07
CA GLU A 127 3.26 15.31 0.60
C GLU A 127 2.27 14.24 0.11
N ILE A 128 2.03 13.15 0.87
CA ILE A 128 0.89 12.25 0.60
C ILE A 128 -0.41 13.05 0.60
N CYS A 129 -0.64 13.87 1.63
CA CYS A 129 -1.88 14.64 1.74
C CYS A 129 -2.05 15.61 0.57
N LYS A 130 -1.00 16.38 0.23
CA LYS A 130 -1.02 17.34 -0.88
C LYS A 130 -1.34 16.66 -2.22
N SER A 131 -0.75 15.49 -2.48
CA SER A 131 -0.91 14.79 -3.76
C SER A 131 -2.19 13.96 -3.85
N CYS A 132 -2.61 13.29 -2.77
CA CYS A 132 -3.72 12.32 -2.81
C CYS A 132 -5.09 12.94 -2.50
N ILE A 133 -5.20 13.92 -1.60
CA ILE A 133 -6.50 14.50 -1.21
C ILE A 133 -7.27 15.09 -2.41
N PRO A 134 -6.64 15.83 -3.35
CA PRO A 134 -7.35 16.32 -4.53
C PRO A 134 -7.96 15.18 -5.38
N VAL A 135 -7.25 14.06 -5.52
CA VAL A 135 -7.73 12.88 -6.26
C VAL A 135 -8.88 12.22 -5.54
N PHE A 136 -8.80 12.05 -4.22
CA PHE A 136 -9.91 11.53 -3.40
C PHE A 136 -11.20 12.32 -3.59
N HIS A 137 -11.12 13.66 -3.52
CA HIS A 137 -12.29 14.51 -3.72
C HIS A 137 -12.90 14.36 -5.11
N GLN A 138 -12.05 14.20 -6.14
CA GLN A 138 -12.53 13.94 -7.50
C GLN A 138 -13.24 12.58 -7.61
N LEU A 139 -12.68 11.52 -7.01
CA LEU A 139 -13.28 10.19 -7.00
C LEU A 139 -14.64 10.17 -6.28
N GLU A 140 -14.73 10.78 -5.11
CA GLU A 140 -15.97 10.86 -4.32
C GLU A 140 -17.06 11.66 -5.05
N HIS A 141 -16.70 12.79 -5.66
CA HIS A 141 -17.63 13.57 -6.45
C HIS A 141 -18.14 12.79 -7.68
N ASN A 142 -17.28 12.01 -8.33
CA ASN A 142 -17.70 11.15 -9.44
C ASN A 142 -18.67 10.06 -8.97
N LYS A 143 -18.41 9.37 -7.85
CA LYS A 143 -19.35 8.37 -7.31
C LYS A 143 -20.75 8.94 -7.11
N ARG A 144 -20.85 10.13 -6.49
CA ARG A 144 -22.13 10.81 -6.23
C ARG A 144 -22.88 11.23 -7.50
N ARG A 145 -22.19 11.47 -8.63
CA ARG A 145 -22.84 11.80 -9.91
C ARG A 145 -23.51 10.61 -10.59
N TYR A 146 -23.06 9.38 -10.30
CA TYR A 146 -23.59 8.16 -10.92
C TYR A 146 -24.52 7.37 -10.01
N THR A 147 -24.79 7.85 -8.80
CA THR A 147 -25.84 7.31 -7.92
C THR A 147 -27.10 8.16 -8.09
N VAL A 148 -27.95 7.81 -9.07
CA VAL A 148 -29.30 8.36 -9.28
C VAL A 148 -30.30 7.22 -9.18
#